data_AF-A0A3M6GRY8-F1
#
_entry.id   AF-A0A3M6GRY8-F1
#
_cell.length_a   1.000
_cell.length_b   1.000
_cell.length_c   1.000
_cell.angle_alpha   90.00
_cell.angle_beta   90.00
_cell.angle_gamma   90.00
#
_symmetry.space_group_name_H-M   'P 1'
#
loop_
_entity.id
_entity.type
_entity.pdbx_description
1 polymer ?
#
loop_
_entity_poly.entity_id
_entity_poly.type
_entity_poly.pdbx_seq_one_letter_code
_entity_poly.pdbx_strand_id
1 'polypeptide(L)'
;MAGTSTSHKSKKPVSIILPPNGENMNAISNALTSASVTDSARSKKQTSKAKAVPTRYFEEGTALNRILTESPYLARCSDNKTAALVRPREHAIRFPYMQINRREMVSWLIFDLDHANSLIWDDLGLPQPNLIVRNRVNGHSHLYYAISPVCTSEKARDKPIQYMKAVYSAFALLLKADPDYSSGPVAKTPGHPWWLTTELHDSVYELADLADYVDTQVSSWSKASRLEDLPESRHVILFEKLRYYAYSVVGQQREEGNFESFCRLLDTYAANINNFSRQGFQTGNLPSSSLRATVRSVSRWTWDKYRGTASACRGVMALDRLLPLKRRQSLAAARTHAVRQKATESKIRNACRLLHERGEQLRLISVAKEAGVTRQTVANYIHIFSEIATSLSVTDARHRPEIKAPERSEQGFTPEDPLVKTWSGSKCFHFGNQRGHHKNVKHAIHQITARNAAPTALLLEESQDHDSS
;
A
#
# COMPACT_ATOMS: atom_id res chain seq x y z
N MET A 1 61.33 26.07 19.74
CA MET A 1 61.95 24.77 20.09
C MET A 1 60.96 23.65 19.85
N ALA A 2 61.40 22.40 19.94
CA ALA A 2 60.67 21.19 19.50
C ALA A 2 59.28 20.98 20.17
N GLY A 3 58.38 20.16 19.61
CA GLY A 3 58.61 19.22 18.51
C GLY A 3 57.35 18.68 17.82
N THR A 4 57.60 17.91 16.76
CA THR A 4 56.61 17.26 15.90
C THR A 4 56.30 15.84 16.37
N SER A 5 55.07 15.38 16.16
CA SER A 5 54.71 13.96 16.29
C SER A 5 53.73 13.56 15.19
N THR A 6 54.22 12.75 14.25
CA THR A 6 53.44 12.17 13.14
C THR A 6 53.18 10.70 13.43
N SER A 7 51.91 10.31 13.56
CA SER A 7 51.54 8.90 13.77
C SER A 7 51.08 8.24 12.47
N HIS A 8 51.97 7.48 11.83
CA HIS A 8 51.60 6.52 10.80
C HIS A 8 50.97 5.27 11.44
N LYS A 9 49.78 4.87 11.01
CA LYS A 9 49.25 3.52 11.26
C LYS A 9 49.19 2.70 9.98
N SER A 10 49.92 1.58 10.01
CA SER A 10 50.14 0.66 8.91
C SER A 10 48.87 -0.11 8.50
N LYS A 11 48.68 -0.32 7.20
CA LYS A 11 47.70 -1.27 6.65
C LYS A 11 48.36 -2.65 6.54
N LYS A 12 47.88 -3.64 7.30
CA LYS A 12 48.26 -5.04 7.12
C LYS A 12 47.65 -5.58 5.82
N PRO A 13 48.40 -6.22 4.90
CA PRO A 13 47.83 -6.96 3.79
C PRO A 13 47.25 -8.29 4.28
N VAL A 14 46.10 -8.69 3.74
CA VAL A 14 45.52 -10.03 3.96
C VAL A 14 46.06 -10.97 2.90
N SER A 15 46.80 -12.00 3.32
CA SER A 15 47.33 -13.04 2.43
C SER A 15 46.20 -13.96 1.97
N ILE A 16 45.95 -14.01 0.66
CA ILE A 16 45.07 -15.02 0.04
C ILE A 16 45.93 -16.22 -0.32
N ILE A 17 45.65 -17.36 0.32
CA ILE A 17 46.29 -18.64 0.02
C ILE A 17 45.59 -19.25 -1.21
N LEU A 18 46.34 -19.45 -2.28
CA LEU A 18 45.93 -20.27 -3.43
C LEU A 18 46.30 -21.73 -3.16
N PRO A 19 45.45 -22.72 -3.49
CA PRO A 19 45.81 -24.13 -3.40
C PRO A 19 46.85 -24.49 -4.50
N PRO A 20 47.77 -25.43 -4.24
CA PRO A 20 48.75 -25.86 -5.23
C PRO A 20 48.13 -26.76 -6.30
N ASN A 21 48.63 -26.64 -7.54
CA ASN A 21 48.38 -27.62 -8.59
C ASN A 21 49.05 -28.95 -8.22
N GLY A 22 48.28 -30.03 -8.24
CA GLY A 22 48.78 -31.40 -8.14
C GLY A 22 48.36 -32.22 -9.36
N GLU A 23 49.28 -32.37 -10.32
CA GLU A 23 49.39 -33.59 -11.12
C GLU A 23 50.05 -34.66 -10.20
N ASN A 24 49.91 -35.98 -10.35
CA ASN A 24 49.56 -36.83 -11.48
C ASN A 24 49.14 -38.22 -10.92
N MET A 25 48.40 -39.05 -11.68
CA MET A 25 48.67 -40.50 -11.88
C MET A 25 47.53 -41.23 -12.64
N ASN A 26 47.83 -41.58 -13.89
CA ASN A 26 47.48 -42.82 -14.60
C ASN A 26 46.03 -43.33 -14.74
N ALA A 27 45.50 -43.24 -15.98
CA ALA A 27 44.86 -44.37 -16.68
C ALA A 27 44.85 -44.21 -18.22
N ILE A 28 45.76 -44.94 -18.89
CA ILE A 28 45.55 -45.73 -20.13
C ILE A 28 44.87 -45.07 -21.37
N SER A 29 45.69 -44.79 -22.41
CA SER A 29 45.44 -44.96 -23.88
C SER A 29 44.20 -44.30 -24.55
N ASN A 30 44.18 -43.85 -25.81
CA ASN A 30 45.14 -43.80 -26.93
C ASN A 30 44.58 -42.80 -27.96
N ALA A 31 45.42 -41.96 -28.59
CA ALA A 31 45.35 -41.55 -30.01
C ALA A 31 46.24 -40.32 -30.26
N LEU A 32 47.22 -40.45 -31.17
CA LEU A 32 48.03 -39.33 -31.64
C LEU A 32 47.23 -38.48 -32.64
N THR A 33 47.46 -37.16 -32.65
CA THR A 33 47.96 -36.46 -33.85
C THR A 33 48.69 -35.18 -33.43
N SER A 34 49.88 -34.97 -33.99
CA SER A 34 50.76 -33.79 -33.86
C SER A 34 50.10 -32.50 -34.45
N ALA A 35 50.59 -31.27 -34.28
CA ALA A 35 51.96 -30.83 -34.03
C ALA A 35 52.10 -29.37 -33.52
N SER A 36 53.36 -28.99 -33.29
CA SER A 36 53.94 -27.63 -33.26
C SER A 36 53.67 -26.72 -32.05
N VAL A 37 54.73 -26.64 -31.22
CA VAL A 37 54.99 -25.61 -30.19
C VAL A 37 55.49 -24.32 -30.85
N THR A 38 55.04 -23.17 -30.36
CA THR A 38 55.91 -21.99 -30.16
C THR A 38 55.52 -21.27 -28.88
N ASP A 39 56.49 -21.08 -27.99
CA ASP A 39 56.33 -20.35 -26.74
C ASP A 39 56.42 -18.84 -26.96
N SER A 40 55.62 -18.07 -26.22
CA SER A 40 55.73 -16.60 -26.11
C SER A 40 54.81 -16.09 -25.00
N ALA A 41 55.37 -15.99 -23.80
CA ALA A 41 54.77 -15.28 -22.67
C ALA A 41 54.48 -13.81 -23.04
N ARG A 42 53.21 -13.46 -23.24
CA ARG A 42 52.76 -12.07 -23.37
C ARG A 42 51.54 -11.83 -22.49
N SER A 43 51.69 -10.92 -21.53
CA SER A 43 50.64 -10.48 -20.59
C SER A 43 49.35 -10.12 -21.34
N LYS A 44 48.33 -10.97 -21.21
CA LYS A 44 47.00 -10.73 -21.78
C LYS A 44 46.11 -10.10 -20.72
N LYS A 45 45.91 -8.79 -20.84
CA LYS A 45 44.69 -8.12 -20.37
C LYS A 45 43.52 -8.99 -20.80
N GLN A 46 42.76 -9.51 -19.84
CA GLN A 46 41.67 -10.45 -20.09
C GLN A 46 40.46 -9.70 -20.63
N THR A 47 40.54 -9.27 -21.88
CA THR A 47 39.38 -8.78 -22.62
C THR A 47 38.37 -9.92 -22.75
N SER A 48 37.10 -9.61 -22.55
CA SER A 48 36.01 -10.57 -22.59
C SER A 48 35.86 -11.15 -24.00
N LYS A 49 36.55 -12.27 -24.28
CA LYS A 49 36.28 -13.14 -25.42
C LYS A 49 34.78 -13.41 -25.43
N ALA A 50 34.12 -13.08 -26.54
CA ALA A 50 32.67 -13.14 -26.66
C ALA A 50 32.17 -14.56 -26.37
N LYS A 51 31.58 -14.74 -25.18
CA LYS A 51 30.87 -15.96 -24.82
C LYS A 51 29.61 -16.05 -25.68
N ALA A 52 29.32 -17.23 -26.20
CA ALA A 52 28.11 -17.46 -26.98
C ALA A 52 26.87 -17.15 -26.13
N VAL A 53 25.95 -16.39 -26.69
CA VAL A 53 24.64 -16.12 -26.09
C VAL A 53 23.76 -17.36 -26.33
N PRO A 54 22.96 -17.82 -25.34
CA PRO A 54 21.99 -18.89 -25.56
C PRO A 54 21.03 -18.55 -26.71
N THR A 55 20.77 -19.49 -27.63
CA THR A 55 19.86 -19.30 -28.77
C THR A 55 18.45 -18.89 -28.32
N ARG A 56 18.02 -19.40 -27.17
CA ARG A 56 16.70 -19.12 -26.55
C ARG A 56 16.36 -17.64 -26.40
N TYR A 57 17.34 -16.75 -26.31
CA TYR A 57 17.10 -15.30 -26.32
C TYR A 57 16.38 -14.80 -27.59
N PHE A 58 16.51 -15.53 -28.70
CA PHE A 58 15.94 -15.21 -30.01
C PHE A 58 14.77 -16.14 -30.38
N GLU A 59 14.36 -17.05 -29.47
CA GLU A 59 13.17 -17.90 -29.60
C GLU A 59 11.97 -17.16 -29.00
N GLU A 60 11.02 -16.72 -29.85
CA GLU A 60 9.78 -16.08 -29.39
C GLU A 60 8.97 -17.01 -28.46
N GLY A 61 8.24 -16.43 -27.49
CA GLY A 61 7.50 -17.20 -26.49
C GLY A 61 8.36 -17.83 -25.39
N THR A 62 9.63 -17.44 -25.25
CA THR A 62 10.46 -17.83 -24.09
C THR A 62 10.57 -16.70 -23.07
N ALA A 63 10.75 -17.05 -21.79
CA ALA A 63 11.01 -16.08 -20.73
C ALA A 63 12.36 -15.36 -20.96
N LEU A 64 13.34 -16.03 -21.56
CA LEU A 64 14.61 -15.42 -21.98
C LEU A 64 14.43 -14.39 -23.10
N ASN A 65 13.61 -14.68 -24.12
CA ASN A 65 13.25 -13.68 -25.13
C ASN A 65 12.52 -12.48 -24.51
N ARG A 66 11.61 -12.70 -23.55
CA ARG A 66 10.97 -11.61 -22.79
C ARG A 66 11.99 -10.74 -22.04
N ILE A 67 13.06 -11.32 -21.48
CA ILE A 67 14.15 -10.51 -20.88
C ILE A 67 14.77 -9.58 -21.93
N LEU A 68 15.02 -10.05 -23.15
CA LEU A 68 15.58 -9.22 -24.22
C LEU A 68 14.59 -8.15 -24.70
N THR A 69 13.33 -8.49 -24.95
CA THR A 69 12.33 -7.53 -25.46
C THR A 69 11.96 -6.46 -24.42
N GLU A 70 11.88 -6.83 -23.14
CA GLU A 70 11.55 -5.92 -22.04
C GLU A 70 12.74 -5.11 -21.52
N SER A 71 13.99 -5.53 -21.78
CA SER A 71 15.17 -4.77 -21.36
C SER A 71 15.29 -3.41 -22.08
N PRO A 72 15.85 -2.37 -21.41
CA PRO A 72 16.12 -1.10 -22.06
C PRO A 72 17.05 -1.28 -23.26
N TYR A 73 16.75 -0.60 -24.39
CA TYR A 73 17.58 -0.68 -25.61
C TYR A 73 19.06 -0.44 -25.32
N LEU A 74 19.38 0.60 -24.52
CA LEU A 74 20.69 0.81 -23.92
C LEU A 74 20.67 0.39 -22.44
N ALA A 75 20.95 -0.88 -22.18
CA ALA A 75 21.01 -1.43 -20.84
C ALA A 75 22.37 -1.16 -20.17
N ARG A 76 22.35 -0.92 -18.85
CA ARG A 76 23.57 -0.97 -18.04
C ARG A 76 24.04 -2.42 -17.87
N CYS A 77 25.34 -2.66 -17.89
CA CYS A 77 25.92 -3.98 -17.71
C CYS A 77 27.34 -3.92 -17.13
N SER A 78 27.80 -5.02 -16.53
CA SER A 78 29.16 -5.13 -15.96
C SER A 78 29.53 -6.58 -15.61
N ASP A 79 30.84 -6.83 -15.50
CA ASP A 79 31.39 -8.11 -15.02
C ASP A 79 31.24 -8.31 -13.49
N ASN A 80 30.90 -7.25 -12.77
CA ASN A 80 30.65 -7.19 -11.33
C ASN A 80 29.34 -6.42 -11.03
N LYS A 81 28.99 -6.21 -9.74
CA LYS A 81 27.77 -5.48 -9.34
C LYS A 81 27.80 -3.95 -9.61
N THR A 82 28.82 -3.35 -10.26
CA THR A 82 28.99 -1.87 -10.29
C THR A 82 28.33 -1.12 -11.47
N ALA A 83 27.65 -1.80 -12.39
CA ALA A 83 26.88 -1.19 -13.49
C ALA A 83 27.70 -0.29 -14.46
N ALA A 84 29.00 -0.55 -14.59
CA ALA A 84 29.96 0.40 -15.16
C ALA A 84 29.86 0.67 -16.68
N LEU A 85 29.20 -0.20 -17.45
CA LEU A 85 29.08 -0.07 -18.92
C LEU A 85 27.63 0.16 -19.33
N VAL A 86 27.43 0.83 -20.47
CA VAL A 86 26.13 0.95 -21.16
C VAL A 86 26.29 0.37 -22.56
N ARG A 87 25.42 -0.56 -22.95
CA ARG A 87 25.49 -1.28 -24.22
C ARG A 87 24.08 -1.54 -24.80
N PRO A 88 23.94 -1.74 -26.12
CA PRO A 88 22.75 -2.35 -26.69
C PRO A 88 22.42 -3.65 -25.95
N ARG A 89 21.14 -3.90 -25.65
CA ARG A 89 20.69 -5.06 -24.87
C ARG A 89 21.17 -6.42 -25.43
N GLU A 90 21.26 -6.55 -26.75
CA GLU A 90 21.77 -7.71 -27.49
C GLU A 90 23.28 -7.98 -27.22
N HIS A 91 24.00 -6.97 -26.74
CA HIS A 91 25.36 -7.08 -26.22
C HIS A 91 25.42 -7.14 -24.69
N ALA A 92 24.47 -6.50 -23.98
CA ALA A 92 24.41 -6.48 -22.51
C ALA A 92 24.20 -7.88 -21.91
N ILE A 93 23.42 -8.75 -22.57
CA ILE A 93 23.22 -10.17 -22.20
C ILE A 93 24.51 -11.01 -22.16
N ARG A 94 25.64 -10.50 -22.70
CA ARG A 94 26.95 -11.17 -22.66
C ARG A 94 27.73 -10.92 -21.37
N PHE A 95 27.21 -10.06 -20.48
CA PHE A 95 27.80 -9.75 -19.18
C PHE A 95 27.03 -10.48 -18.07
N PRO A 96 27.70 -10.88 -16.96
CA PRO A 96 27.03 -11.56 -15.84
C PRO A 96 26.02 -10.70 -15.10
N TYR A 97 26.13 -9.38 -15.16
CA TYR A 97 25.17 -8.46 -14.55
C TYR A 97 24.66 -7.47 -15.61
N MET A 98 23.32 -7.35 -15.74
CA MET A 98 22.68 -6.37 -16.63
C MET A 98 21.41 -5.75 -16.03
N GLN A 99 21.04 -4.57 -16.52
CA GLN A 99 19.77 -3.92 -16.22
C GLN A 99 18.64 -4.62 -16.99
N ILE A 100 17.69 -5.18 -16.25
CA ILE A 100 16.56 -5.95 -16.79
C ILE A 100 15.31 -5.06 -16.97
N ASN A 101 14.96 -4.23 -15.98
CA ASN A 101 13.79 -3.35 -16.09
C ASN A 101 14.14 -2.01 -16.78
N ARG A 102 13.17 -1.47 -17.53
CA ARG A 102 13.27 -0.14 -18.14
C ARG A 102 13.18 0.94 -17.05
N ARG A 103 13.76 2.12 -17.33
CA ARG A 103 13.84 3.22 -16.34
C ARG A 103 12.47 3.63 -15.78
N GLU A 104 11.44 3.57 -16.61
CA GLU A 104 10.08 4.07 -16.35
C GLU A 104 9.01 2.97 -16.56
N MET A 105 9.43 1.70 -16.64
CA MET A 105 8.54 0.55 -16.80
C MET A 105 9.12 -0.65 -16.07
N VAL A 106 8.37 -1.21 -15.12
CA VAL A 106 8.72 -2.45 -14.41
C VAL A 106 7.90 -3.59 -14.98
N SER A 107 8.59 -4.56 -15.58
CA SER A 107 7.98 -5.72 -16.26
C SER A 107 8.37 -7.05 -15.62
N TRP A 108 9.34 -6.99 -14.70
CA TRP A 108 9.88 -8.10 -13.94
C TRP A 108 9.98 -7.71 -12.46
N LEU A 109 9.37 -8.49 -11.58
CA LEU A 109 9.69 -8.45 -10.15
C LEU A 109 10.88 -9.38 -9.91
N ILE A 110 11.96 -8.85 -9.34
CA ILE A 110 13.25 -9.56 -9.19
C ILE A 110 13.62 -9.59 -7.70
N PHE A 111 13.74 -10.79 -7.13
CA PHE A 111 14.06 -11.00 -5.72
C PHE A 111 15.47 -11.62 -5.59
N ASP A 112 16.45 -10.92 -4.99
CA ASP A 112 17.77 -11.50 -4.67
C ASP A 112 17.67 -12.26 -3.34
N LEU A 113 17.99 -13.55 -3.39
CA LEU A 113 17.94 -14.48 -2.27
C LEU A 113 19.38 -14.79 -1.83
N ASP A 114 19.78 -14.27 -0.68
CA ASP A 114 21.10 -14.52 -0.06
C ASP A 114 21.17 -15.85 0.72
N HIS A 115 20.22 -16.75 0.49
CA HIS A 115 20.24 -18.13 1.00
C HIS A 115 20.32 -19.15 -0.14
N ALA A 116 20.71 -20.39 0.19
CA ALA A 116 20.95 -21.43 -0.81
C ALA A 116 19.68 -22.11 -1.34
N ASN A 117 18.52 -21.88 -0.70
CA ASN A 117 17.25 -22.47 -1.11
C ASN A 117 16.60 -21.64 -2.22
N SER A 118 16.96 -21.95 -3.46
CA SER A 118 16.34 -21.35 -4.65
C SER A 118 14.91 -21.83 -4.94
N LEU A 119 14.36 -22.78 -4.17
CA LEU A 119 13.02 -23.34 -4.33
C LEU A 119 12.06 -22.96 -3.19
N ILE A 120 12.44 -21.99 -2.33
CA ILE A 120 11.62 -21.52 -1.21
C ILE A 120 10.19 -21.05 -1.59
N TRP A 121 9.95 -20.74 -2.87
CA TRP A 121 8.62 -20.43 -3.37
C TRP A 121 7.68 -21.64 -3.32
N ASP A 122 8.19 -22.85 -3.63
CA ASP A 122 7.46 -24.12 -3.63
C ASP A 122 7.14 -24.55 -2.19
N ASP A 123 8.14 -24.46 -1.30
CA ASP A 123 8.00 -24.72 0.15
C ASP A 123 6.91 -23.85 0.83
N LEU A 124 6.63 -22.67 0.26
CA LEU A 124 5.66 -21.69 0.76
C LEU A 124 4.33 -21.69 0.01
N GLY A 125 4.17 -22.53 -1.02
CA GLY A 125 2.97 -22.56 -1.87
C GLY A 125 2.76 -21.28 -2.68
N LEU A 126 3.82 -20.52 -2.95
CA LEU A 126 3.79 -19.33 -3.80
C LEU A 126 3.72 -19.73 -5.28
N PRO A 127 3.22 -18.85 -6.17
CA PRO A 127 3.22 -19.12 -7.60
C PRO A 127 4.65 -19.35 -8.11
N GLN A 128 4.78 -20.12 -9.18
CA GLN A 128 6.06 -20.44 -9.77
C GLN A 128 6.74 -19.17 -10.35
N PRO A 129 8.06 -18.97 -10.18
CA PRO A 129 8.79 -17.94 -10.88
C PRO A 129 9.11 -18.38 -12.32
N ASN A 130 9.06 -17.44 -13.28
CA ASN A 130 9.44 -17.73 -14.66
C ASN A 130 10.90 -18.19 -14.82
N LEU A 131 11.82 -17.54 -14.10
CA LEU A 131 13.26 -17.83 -14.14
C LEU A 131 13.85 -17.88 -12.73
N ILE A 132 14.75 -18.84 -12.53
CA ILE A 132 15.61 -18.96 -11.36
C ILE A 132 17.07 -18.80 -11.82
N VAL A 133 17.75 -17.74 -11.39
CA VAL A 133 19.15 -17.46 -11.78
C VAL A 133 20.06 -17.62 -10.55
N ARG A 134 20.61 -18.82 -10.39
CA ARG A 134 21.38 -19.26 -9.22
C ARG A 134 22.89 -19.11 -9.43
N ASN A 135 23.58 -18.66 -8.39
CA ASN A 135 25.04 -18.76 -8.30
C ASN A 135 25.45 -20.21 -8.02
N ARG A 136 26.33 -20.75 -8.88
CA ARG A 136 26.82 -22.13 -8.84
C ARG A 136 27.63 -22.46 -7.58
N VAL A 137 28.20 -21.45 -6.91
CA VAL A 137 29.09 -21.65 -5.74
C VAL A 137 28.35 -21.55 -4.41
N ASN A 138 27.73 -20.41 -4.11
CA ASN A 138 27.09 -20.16 -2.81
C ASN A 138 25.56 -20.40 -2.79
N GLY A 139 24.96 -20.75 -3.92
CA GLY A 139 23.53 -21.00 -4.04
C GLY A 139 22.62 -19.77 -4.09
N HIS A 140 23.13 -18.55 -3.81
CA HIS A 140 22.32 -17.33 -3.82
C HIS A 140 21.71 -17.10 -5.21
N SER A 141 20.42 -16.82 -5.28
CA SER A 141 19.66 -16.84 -6.53
C SER A 141 18.83 -15.58 -6.74
N HIS A 142 18.55 -15.23 -7.99
CA HIS A 142 17.47 -14.28 -8.31
C HIS A 142 16.26 -15.07 -8.77
N LEU A 143 15.09 -14.80 -8.18
CA LEU A 143 13.81 -15.23 -8.73
C LEU A 143 13.22 -14.11 -9.58
N TYR A 144 12.70 -14.45 -10.75
CA TYR A 144 12.08 -13.52 -11.70
C TYR A 144 10.61 -13.88 -11.91
N TYR A 145 9.73 -12.93 -11.67
CA TYR A 145 8.31 -13.02 -12.01
C TYR A 145 8.00 -12.00 -13.11
N ALA A 146 7.57 -12.48 -14.27
CA ALA A 146 7.09 -11.66 -15.36
C ALA A 146 5.72 -11.10 -14.99
N ILE A 147 5.59 -9.79 -14.97
CA ILE A 147 4.31 -9.12 -14.68
C ILE A 147 3.82 -8.32 -15.89
N SER A 148 2.51 -8.05 -15.90
CA SER A 148 1.90 -7.01 -16.73
C SER A 148 2.63 -5.68 -16.47
N PRO A 149 3.29 -5.05 -17.49
CA PRO A 149 4.21 -3.96 -17.24
C PRO A 149 3.59 -2.74 -16.54
N VAL A 150 4.20 -2.31 -15.44
CA VAL A 150 3.77 -1.13 -14.65
C VAL A 150 4.59 0.08 -15.03
N CYS A 151 3.93 1.13 -15.52
CA CYS A 151 4.59 2.41 -15.78
C CYS A 151 4.96 3.10 -14.45
N THR A 152 6.22 3.55 -14.33
CA THR A 152 6.80 4.23 -13.17
C THR A 152 7.34 5.63 -13.51
N SER A 153 6.97 6.17 -14.68
CA SER A 153 7.29 7.55 -15.08
C SER A 153 6.69 8.60 -14.13
N GLU A 154 7.19 9.83 -14.17
CA GLU A 154 6.70 10.95 -13.36
C GLU A 154 5.21 11.31 -13.60
N LYS A 155 4.63 10.84 -14.72
CA LYS A 155 3.22 11.04 -15.10
C LYS A 155 2.34 9.81 -14.85
N ALA A 156 2.91 8.72 -14.34
CA ALA A 156 2.19 7.49 -14.09
C ALA A 156 1.18 7.63 -12.93
N ARG A 157 0.22 6.70 -12.86
CA ARG A 157 -0.78 6.68 -11.79
C ARG A 157 -0.18 6.07 -10.52
N ASP A 158 -0.28 6.77 -9.39
CA ASP A 158 0.25 6.29 -8.11
C ASP A 158 -0.30 4.93 -7.68
N LYS A 159 -1.58 4.64 -7.95
CA LYS A 159 -2.27 3.43 -7.46
C LYS A 159 -1.61 2.12 -7.96
N PRO A 160 -1.42 1.87 -9.28
CA PRO A 160 -0.66 0.72 -9.75
C PRO A 160 0.75 0.60 -9.16
N ILE A 161 1.47 1.72 -9.01
CA ILE A 161 2.84 1.71 -8.47
C ILE A 161 2.83 1.30 -6.98
N GLN A 162 1.89 1.82 -6.19
CA GLN A 162 1.72 1.44 -4.79
C GLN A 162 1.30 -0.02 -4.64
N TYR A 163 0.41 -0.51 -5.50
CA TYR A 163 -0.04 -1.90 -5.50
C TYR A 163 1.09 -2.87 -5.86
N MET A 164 1.84 -2.60 -6.93
CA MET A 164 3.04 -3.35 -7.30
C MET A 164 4.06 -3.40 -6.16
N LYS A 165 4.31 -2.26 -5.49
CA LYS A 165 5.22 -2.19 -4.33
C LYS A 165 4.72 -2.98 -3.13
N ALA A 166 3.41 -2.99 -2.87
CA ALA A 166 2.82 -3.79 -1.78
C ALA A 166 3.00 -5.29 -2.04
N VAL A 167 2.63 -5.77 -3.24
CA VAL A 167 2.84 -7.17 -3.67
C VAL A 167 4.32 -7.54 -3.57
N TYR A 168 5.22 -6.70 -4.11
CA TYR A 168 6.66 -6.92 -4.01
C TYR A 168 7.14 -7.04 -2.56
N SER A 169 6.70 -6.14 -1.66
CA SER A 169 7.11 -6.20 -0.26
C SER A 169 6.62 -7.45 0.47
N ALA A 170 5.42 -7.94 0.16
CA ALA A 170 4.90 -9.17 0.74
C ALA A 170 5.65 -10.42 0.24
N PHE A 171 5.92 -10.50 -1.07
CA PHE A 171 6.76 -11.57 -1.64
C PHE A 171 8.18 -11.54 -1.09
N ALA A 172 8.81 -10.37 -0.98
CA ALA A 172 10.17 -10.25 -0.45
C ALA A 172 10.28 -10.74 1.00
N LEU A 173 9.27 -10.45 1.84
CA LEU A 173 9.19 -10.96 3.21
C LEU A 173 9.04 -12.49 3.27
N LEU A 174 8.13 -13.07 2.48
CA LEU A 174 7.93 -14.52 2.45
C LEU A 174 9.16 -15.27 1.90
N LEU A 175 9.69 -14.83 0.76
CA LEU A 175 10.86 -15.43 0.10
C LEU A 175 12.18 -15.19 0.88
N LYS A 176 12.17 -14.36 1.93
CA LYS A 176 13.35 -13.90 2.68
C LYS A 176 14.41 -13.27 1.77
N ALA A 177 13.94 -12.45 0.82
CA ALA A 177 14.77 -11.71 -0.11
C ALA A 177 15.39 -10.47 0.57
N ASP A 178 16.47 -9.94 -0.01
CA ASP A 178 17.07 -8.68 0.44
C ASP A 178 16.03 -7.52 0.33
N PRO A 179 15.63 -6.87 1.45
CA PRO A 179 14.66 -5.78 1.44
C PRO A 179 15.22 -4.49 0.83
N ASP A 180 16.54 -4.28 0.86
CA ASP A 180 17.19 -3.13 0.25
C ASP A 180 17.35 -3.31 -1.27
N TYR A 181 17.28 -4.56 -1.77
CA TYR A 181 17.17 -4.87 -3.19
C TYR A 181 15.78 -4.49 -3.72
N SER A 182 15.56 -3.22 -4.03
CA SER A 182 14.37 -2.70 -4.72
C SER A 182 14.38 -3.05 -6.22
N SER A 183 14.47 -4.34 -6.55
CA SER A 183 14.72 -4.92 -7.90
C SER A 183 16.01 -4.47 -8.61
N GLY A 184 16.79 -3.58 -7.99
CA GLY A 184 18.14 -3.17 -8.40
C GLY A 184 18.23 -2.32 -9.68
N PRO A 185 19.31 -1.54 -9.86
CA PRO A 185 19.64 -0.99 -11.18
C PRO A 185 20.14 -2.08 -12.15
N VAL A 186 20.62 -3.21 -11.62
CA VAL A 186 21.26 -4.31 -12.33
C VAL A 186 21.00 -5.62 -11.58
N ALA A 187 20.78 -6.71 -12.30
CA ALA A 187 20.47 -8.04 -11.77
C ALA A 187 21.39 -9.13 -12.38
N LYS A 188 21.39 -10.36 -11.83
CA LYS A 188 22.10 -11.53 -12.41
C LYS A 188 21.49 -11.86 -13.77
N THR A 189 22.24 -11.69 -14.86
CA THR A 189 21.77 -11.88 -16.25
C THR A 189 21.29 -13.33 -16.49
N PRO A 190 20.01 -13.59 -16.78
CA PRO A 190 19.54 -14.94 -17.11
C PRO A 190 20.32 -15.54 -18.29
N GLY A 191 20.45 -16.86 -18.36
CA GLY A 191 21.16 -17.57 -19.44
C GLY A 191 22.68 -17.32 -19.53
N HIS A 192 23.25 -16.35 -18.81
CA HIS A 192 24.69 -16.09 -18.86
C HIS A 192 25.48 -17.23 -18.16
N PRO A 193 26.54 -17.80 -18.78
CA PRO A 193 27.20 -19.03 -18.28
C PRO A 193 27.74 -19.00 -16.84
N TRP A 194 28.01 -17.80 -16.28
CA TRP A 194 28.43 -17.64 -14.88
C TRP A 194 27.36 -18.19 -13.91
N TRP A 195 26.09 -18.04 -14.27
CA TRP A 195 24.95 -18.49 -13.46
C TRP A 195 24.41 -19.82 -13.98
N LEU A 196 23.73 -20.54 -13.10
CA LEU A 196 22.81 -21.61 -13.50
C LEU A 196 21.43 -20.96 -13.64
N THR A 197 20.89 -20.93 -14.86
CA THR A 197 19.54 -20.44 -15.11
C THR A 197 18.61 -21.61 -15.37
N THR A 198 17.55 -21.70 -14.58
CA THR A 198 16.42 -22.58 -14.84
C THR A 198 15.27 -21.73 -15.33
N GLU A 199 14.69 -22.09 -16.47
CA GLU A 199 13.48 -21.49 -17.02
C GLU A 199 12.32 -22.46 -16.79
N LEU A 200 11.25 -21.96 -16.17
CA LEU A 200 10.12 -22.78 -15.74
C LEU A 200 8.88 -22.55 -16.63
N HIS A 201 8.55 -21.30 -16.94
CA HIS A 201 7.46 -20.92 -17.84
C HIS A 201 7.62 -19.48 -18.35
N ASP A 202 6.91 -19.15 -19.44
CA ASP A 202 6.90 -17.85 -20.13
C ASP A 202 5.70 -16.96 -19.76
N SER A 203 4.68 -17.52 -19.11
CA SER A 203 3.42 -16.81 -18.79
C SER A 203 3.62 -15.54 -17.96
N VAL A 204 2.70 -14.60 -18.14
CA VAL A 204 2.73 -13.28 -17.50
C VAL A 204 1.68 -13.23 -16.40
N TYR A 205 2.08 -12.83 -15.19
CA TYR A 205 1.17 -12.62 -14.08
C TYR A 205 0.54 -11.23 -14.12
N GLU A 206 -0.76 -11.14 -13.82
CA GLU A 206 -1.33 -9.90 -13.33
C GLU A 206 -0.96 -9.68 -11.85
N LEU A 207 -0.89 -8.42 -11.43
CA LEU A 207 -0.58 -8.11 -10.03
C LEU A 207 -1.66 -8.59 -9.06
N ALA A 208 -2.89 -8.78 -9.55
CA ALA A 208 -3.99 -9.38 -8.80
C ALA A 208 -3.70 -10.86 -8.52
N ASP A 209 -3.33 -11.64 -9.54
CA ASP A 209 -3.01 -13.06 -9.41
C ASP A 209 -1.92 -13.29 -8.36
N LEU A 210 -0.86 -12.47 -8.37
CA LEU A 210 0.19 -12.54 -7.35
C LEU A 210 -0.32 -12.13 -5.97
N ALA A 211 -1.16 -11.10 -5.88
CA ALA A 211 -1.71 -10.63 -4.62
C ALA A 211 -2.61 -11.66 -3.92
N ASP A 212 -3.28 -12.55 -4.65
CA ASP A 212 -4.14 -13.57 -4.04
C ASP A 212 -3.36 -14.61 -3.20
N TYR A 213 -2.03 -14.73 -3.39
CA TYR A 213 -1.15 -15.60 -2.60
C TYR A 213 -0.52 -14.92 -1.37
N VAL A 214 -0.73 -13.61 -1.20
CA VAL A 214 -0.12 -12.84 -0.11
C VAL A 214 -1.15 -11.96 0.57
N ASP A 215 -1.16 -11.94 1.90
CA ASP A 215 -1.83 -10.87 2.63
C ASP A 215 -1.16 -9.53 2.31
N THR A 216 -1.64 -8.82 1.27
CA THR A 216 -1.27 -7.43 1.00
C THR A 216 -1.90 -6.54 2.05
N GLN A 217 -1.39 -6.66 3.28
CA GLN A 217 -1.40 -5.62 4.29
C GLN A 217 -0.67 -4.43 3.68
N VAL A 218 -1.39 -3.62 2.89
CA VAL A 218 -0.94 -2.29 2.48
C VAL A 218 -0.69 -1.55 3.78
N SER A 219 0.58 -1.50 4.18
CA SER A 219 1.04 -0.85 5.40
C SER A 219 0.49 0.57 5.35
N SER A 220 -0.58 0.78 6.10
CA SER A 220 -1.39 1.98 6.03
C SER A 220 -0.60 3.05 6.74
N TRP A 221 0.30 3.69 5.96
CA TRP A 221 1.35 4.62 6.36
C TRP A 221 1.31 4.85 7.86
N SER A 222 2.10 4.09 8.62
CA SER A 222 2.15 4.22 10.07
C SER A 222 2.32 5.70 10.38
N LYS A 223 1.24 6.30 10.91
CA LYS A 223 1.18 7.74 11.20
C LYS A 223 2.33 8.00 12.15
N ALA A 224 3.41 8.60 11.63
CA ALA A 224 4.69 8.76 12.32
C ALA A 224 4.44 9.11 13.78
N SER A 225 4.54 8.07 14.62
CA SER A 225 4.04 8.12 15.98
C SER A 225 5.11 8.81 16.78
N ARG A 226 4.86 10.09 17.11
CA ARG A 226 5.79 10.88 17.93
C ARG A 226 7.11 11.21 17.20
N LEU A 227 7.75 12.28 17.65
CA LEU A 227 9.09 12.67 17.17
C LEU A 227 10.21 11.78 17.77
N GLU A 228 9.82 10.89 18.69
CA GLU A 228 10.70 10.04 19.51
C GLU A 228 10.92 8.64 18.90
N ASP A 229 10.02 8.17 18.01
CA ASP A 229 10.16 6.87 17.30
C ASP A 229 10.99 7.00 16.00
N LEU A 230 11.82 8.04 15.86
CA LEU A 230 12.51 8.33 14.61
C LEU A 230 13.67 7.34 14.35
N PRO A 231 13.75 6.70 13.17
CA PRO A 231 14.86 5.81 12.85
C PRO A 231 16.19 6.58 12.73
N GLU A 232 17.29 5.86 12.96
CA GLU A 232 18.73 6.24 13.03
C GLU A 232 19.28 7.15 11.89
N SER A 233 18.47 7.53 10.90
CA SER A 233 18.90 8.28 9.73
C SER A 233 18.83 9.80 9.91
N ARG A 234 20.01 10.45 9.89
CA ARG A 234 20.17 11.92 9.82
C ARG A 234 19.25 12.59 8.78
N HIS A 235 19.04 11.95 7.63
CA HIS A 235 18.17 12.49 6.57
C HIS A 235 16.69 12.47 6.96
N VAL A 236 16.23 11.41 7.65
CA VAL A 236 14.85 11.32 8.17
C VAL A 236 14.67 12.35 9.28
N ILE A 237 15.62 12.47 10.22
CA ILE A 237 15.60 13.47 11.29
C ILE A 237 15.53 14.90 10.73
N LEU A 238 16.34 15.22 9.71
CA LEU A 238 16.28 16.50 9.02
C LEU A 238 14.90 16.73 8.38
N PHE A 239 14.41 15.77 7.59
CA PHE A 239 13.14 15.89 6.86
C PHE A 239 11.94 16.08 7.79
N GLU A 240 11.83 15.28 8.85
CA GLU A 240 10.75 15.33 9.83
C GLU A 240 10.70 16.67 10.55
N LYS A 241 11.84 17.13 11.11
CA LYS A 241 11.92 18.44 11.78
C LYS A 241 11.59 19.58 10.81
N LEU A 242 12.16 19.54 9.59
CA LEU A 242 11.97 20.58 8.58
C LEU A 242 10.53 20.66 8.07
N ARG A 243 9.86 19.53 7.83
CA ARG A 243 8.46 19.54 7.33
C ARG A 243 7.48 20.07 8.37
N TYR A 244 7.64 19.71 9.66
CA TYR A 244 6.76 20.25 10.70
C TYR A 244 6.94 21.76 10.89
N TYR A 245 8.18 22.26 10.81
CA TYR A 245 8.45 23.71 10.82
C TYR A 245 7.87 24.41 9.58
N ALA A 246 8.03 23.83 8.39
CA ALA A 246 7.42 24.34 7.16
C ALA A 246 5.89 24.44 7.28
N TYR A 247 5.25 23.44 7.89
CA TYR A 247 3.80 23.42 8.11
C TYR A 247 3.32 24.54 9.05
N SER A 248 4.10 24.92 10.05
CA SER A 248 3.72 26.02 10.97
C SER A 248 3.88 27.41 10.37
N VAL A 249 4.85 27.62 9.46
CA VAL A 249 5.17 28.97 8.92
C VAL A 249 4.58 29.26 7.54
N VAL A 250 4.17 28.24 6.77
CA VAL A 250 3.69 28.44 5.38
C VAL A 250 2.38 29.23 5.26
N GLY A 251 1.56 29.29 6.31
CA GLY A 251 0.37 30.17 6.33
C GLY A 251 0.80 31.64 6.24
N GLN A 252 1.52 32.10 7.27
CA GLN A 252 2.09 33.44 7.34
C GLN A 252 2.94 33.79 6.10
N GLN A 253 3.81 32.88 5.64
CA GLN A 253 4.67 33.15 4.49
C GLN A 253 3.93 33.26 3.13
N ARG A 254 2.64 32.86 3.05
CA ARG A 254 1.78 33.14 1.89
C ARG A 254 1.03 34.47 1.99
N GLU A 255 0.81 34.95 3.21
CA GLU A 255 0.08 36.19 3.49
C GLU A 255 1.02 37.40 3.47
N GLU A 256 2.21 37.26 4.06
CA GLU A 256 3.21 38.33 4.24
C GLU A 256 4.42 38.23 3.27
N GLY A 257 4.57 37.10 2.57
CA GLY A 257 5.82 36.73 1.89
C GLY A 257 5.64 36.15 0.49
N ASN A 258 6.68 35.49 0.00
CA ASN A 258 6.67 34.80 -1.28
C ASN A 258 7.40 33.44 -1.19
N PHE A 259 7.38 32.66 -2.28
CA PHE A 259 7.98 31.32 -2.28
C PHE A 259 9.50 31.35 -2.03
N GLU A 260 10.20 32.41 -2.43
CA GLU A 260 11.64 32.56 -2.23
C GLU A 260 11.98 32.91 -0.77
N SER A 261 11.22 33.81 -0.13
CA SER A 261 11.36 34.09 1.31
C SER A 261 11.10 32.83 2.14
N PHE A 262 10.07 32.05 1.79
CA PHE A 262 9.78 30.76 2.40
C PHE A 262 10.92 29.76 2.22
N CYS A 263 11.52 29.65 1.02
CA CYS A 263 12.68 28.79 0.82
C CYS A 263 13.89 29.23 1.66
N ARG A 264 14.22 30.53 1.70
CA ARG A 264 15.34 31.06 2.49
C ARG A 264 15.15 30.86 4.00
N LEU A 265 13.91 30.94 4.49
CA LEU A 265 13.55 30.64 5.88
C LEU A 265 13.81 29.16 6.19
N LEU A 266 13.41 28.25 5.29
CA LEU A 266 13.63 26.82 5.44
C LEU A 266 15.11 26.41 5.29
N ASP A 267 15.88 27.04 4.40
CA ASP A 267 17.33 26.83 4.29
C ASP A 267 18.04 27.26 5.60
N THR A 268 17.68 28.41 6.17
CA THR A 268 18.22 28.90 7.45
C THR A 268 17.89 27.93 8.59
N TYR A 269 16.63 27.47 8.67
CA TYR A 269 16.22 26.48 9.68
C TYR A 269 16.95 25.14 9.51
N ALA A 270 17.03 24.62 8.27
CA ALA A 270 17.73 23.39 7.94
C ALA A 270 19.21 23.44 8.32
N ALA A 271 19.88 24.57 8.07
CA ALA A 271 21.28 24.78 8.47
C ALA A 271 21.45 24.76 10.00
N ASN A 272 20.53 25.35 10.76
CA ASN A 272 20.58 25.37 12.22
C ASN A 272 20.37 23.97 12.84
N ILE A 273 19.40 23.19 12.34
CA ILE A 273 19.16 21.81 12.82
C ILE A 273 20.18 20.79 12.30
N ASN A 274 21.08 21.17 11.38
CA ASN A 274 22.16 20.35 10.87
C ASN A 274 23.37 20.32 11.83
N ASN A 275 23.13 19.96 13.09
CA ASN A 275 24.15 19.86 14.13
C ASN A 275 24.40 18.40 14.56
N PHE A 276 24.20 17.44 13.64
CA PHE A 276 24.38 16.00 13.85
C PHE A 276 25.76 15.60 14.39
N SER A 277 26.83 16.33 14.06
CA SER A 277 28.16 16.12 14.67
C SER A 277 28.15 16.29 16.20
N ARG A 278 27.27 17.14 16.74
CA ARG A 278 27.08 17.34 18.19
C ARG A 278 26.06 16.36 18.79
N GLN A 279 25.28 15.67 17.96
CA GLN A 279 24.30 14.65 18.36
C GLN A 279 24.89 13.22 18.36
N GLY A 280 26.21 13.07 18.24
CA GLY A 280 26.89 11.76 18.29
C GLY A 280 27.00 11.00 16.96
N PHE A 281 26.53 11.55 15.84
CA PHE A 281 26.64 10.88 14.54
C PHE A 281 28.08 10.84 14.04
N GLN A 282 28.65 9.64 13.91
CA GLN A 282 30.04 9.41 13.49
C GLN A 282 30.39 10.02 12.12
N THR A 283 29.43 10.07 11.19
CA THR A 283 29.60 10.69 9.86
C THR A 283 29.42 12.23 9.86
N GLY A 284 29.12 12.82 11.02
CA GLY A 284 28.93 14.27 11.19
C GLY A 284 27.70 14.87 10.52
N ASN A 285 27.73 16.20 10.37
CA ASN A 285 26.71 17.01 9.71
C ASN A 285 26.46 16.60 8.24
N LEU A 286 25.24 16.83 7.75
CA LEU A 286 24.89 16.63 6.34
C LEU A 286 25.51 17.72 5.45
N PRO A 287 25.93 17.40 4.22
CA PRO A 287 26.48 18.39 3.29
C PRO A 287 25.40 19.33 2.76
N SER A 288 25.80 20.55 2.37
CA SER A 288 24.89 21.60 1.90
C SER A 288 24.14 21.26 0.60
N SER A 289 24.56 20.23 -0.13
CA SER A 289 23.80 19.65 -1.26
C SER A 289 22.57 18.87 -0.76
N SER A 290 22.75 18.01 0.25
CA SER A 290 21.67 17.25 0.89
C SER A 290 20.66 18.16 1.57
N LEU A 291 21.12 19.20 2.30
CA LEU A 291 20.23 20.20 2.89
C LEU A 291 19.32 20.86 1.84
N ARG A 292 19.92 21.44 0.78
CA ARG A 292 19.17 22.10 -0.30
C ARG A 292 18.22 21.15 -1.04
N ALA A 293 18.58 19.87 -1.19
CA ALA A 293 17.70 18.86 -1.78
C ALA A 293 16.46 18.61 -0.89
N THR A 294 16.66 18.44 0.43
CA THR A 294 15.57 18.24 1.40
C THR A 294 14.69 19.49 1.50
N VAL A 295 15.29 20.69 1.59
CA VAL A 295 14.58 21.98 1.61
C VAL A 295 13.74 22.15 0.35
N ARG A 296 14.30 21.94 -0.85
CA ARG A 296 13.56 22.05 -2.12
C ARG A 296 12.40 21.07 -2.22
N SER A 297 12.54 19.86 -1.68
CA SER A 297 11.45 18.86 -1.65
C SER A 297 10.33 19.31 -0.71
N VAL A 298 10.67 19.68 0.52
CA VAL A 298 9.71 20.13 1.54
C VAL A 298 9.03 21.44 1.13
N SER A 299 9.78 22.43 0.63
CA SER A 299 9.26 23.75 0.31
C SER A 299 8.24 23.69 -0.83
N ARG A 300 8.56 23.03 -1.96
CA ARG A 300 7.65 22.89 -3.10
C ARG A 300 6.37 22.16 -2.72
N TRP A 301 6.47 20.99 -2.08
CA TRP A 301 5.28 20.24 -1.67
C TRP A 301 4.42 21.01 -0.68
N THR A 302 5.05 21.67 0.30
CA THR A 302 4.34 22.45 1.32
C THR A 302 3.67 23.68 0.70
N TRP A 303 4.35 24.39 -0.20
CA TRP A 303 3.78 25.54 -0.90
C TRP A 303 2.64 25.16 -1.85
N ASP A 304 2.81 24.11 -2.65
CA ASP A 304 1.84 23.77 -3.69
C ASP A 304 0.65 22.97 -3.17
N LYS A 305 0.88 22.04 -2.22
CA LYS A 305 -0.12 21.04 -1.78
C LYS A 305 -0.59 21.22 -0.34
N TYR A 306 0.25 21.68 0.58
CA TYR A 306 -0.15 21.82 1.98
C TYR A 306 -1.04 23.06 2.19
N ARG A 307 -2.34 22.84 2.36
CA ARG A 307 -3.32 23.86 2.77
C ARG A 307 -3.70 23.71 4.25
N GLY A 308 -2.76 23.23 5.08
CA GLY A 308 -3.03 22.86 6.46
C GLY A 308 -3.63 24.01 7.26
N THR A 309 -4.93 23.89 7.51
CA THR A 309 -5.67 24.80 8.37
C THR A 309 -5.09 24.67 9.78
N ALA A 310 -4.55 25.76 10.33
CA ALA A 310 -4.00 25.78 11.68
C ALA A 310 -5.08 25.73 12.79
N SER A 311 -6.34 25.45 12.44
CA SER A 311 -7.20 24.73 13.39
C SER A 311 -6.72 23.28 13.44
N ALA A 312 -6.08 22.90 14.55
CA ALA A 312 -5.86 21.50 14.89
C ALA A 312 -7.14 20.70 14.58
N CYS A 313 -7.01 19.45 14.11
CA CYS A 313 -8.14 18.56 13.78
C CYS A 313 -8.93 18.07 15.03
N ARG A 314 -9.33 19.01 15.89
CA ARG A 314 -10.68 19.18 16.43
C ARG A 314 -11.71 18.86 15.34
N GLY A 315 -11.90 17.58 15.02
CA GLY A 315 -12.93 17.13 14.08
C GLY A 315 -14.28 17.73 14.47
N VAL A 316 -15.14 18.03 13.50
CA VAL A 316 -16.30 18.98 13.44
C VAL A 316 -17.10 19.29 14.73
N MET A 317 -17.00 18.47 15.77
CA MET A 317 -17.55 18.65 17.13
C MET A 317 -16.60 19.32 18.13
N ALA A 318 -15.33 19.58 17.79
CA ALA A 318 -14.32 20.19 18.65
C ALA A 318 -14.15 19.55 20.05
N LEU A 319 -14.29 18.22 20.13
CA LEU A 319 -14.23 17.46 21.38
C LEU A 319 -12.88 17.58 22.09
N ASP A 320 -12.92 17.67 23.41
CA ASP A 320 -11.75 17.70 24.30
C ASP A 320 -10.84 16.46 24.11
N ARG A 321 -9.52 16.67 24.12
CA ARG A 321 -8.50 15.63 23.96
C ARG A 321 -8.43 14.69 25.16
N LEU A 322 -8.79 15.15 26.37
CA LEU A 322 -8.80 14.32 27.59
C LEU A 322 -9.88 13.23 27.54
N LEU A 323 -10.91 13.39 26.70
CA LEU A 323 -11.92 12.35 26.49
C LEU A 323 -11.32 11.09 25.83
N PRO A 324 -11.57 9.88 26.38
CA PRO A 324 -11.13 8.62 25.79
C PRO A 324 -11.53 8.49 24.31
N LEU A 325 -10.62 7.93 23.50
CA LEU A 325 -10.79 7.83 22.03
C LEU A 325 -12.14 7.18 21.64
N LYS A 326 -12.50 6.08 22.30
CA LYS A 326 -13.78 5.36 22.10
C LYS A 326 -15.00 6.27 22.32
N ARG A 327 -14.97 7.15 23.33
CA ARG A 327 -16.06 8.10 23.60
C ARG A 327 -16.13 9.20 22.54
N ARG A 328 -14.98 9.72 22.09
CA ARG A 328 -14.92 10.70 20.99
C ARG A 328 -15.43 10.12 19.67
N GLN A 329 -15.07 8.87 19.34
CA GLN A 329 -15.56 8.15 18.17
C GLN A 329 -17.08 7.93 18.24
N SER A 330 -17.61 7.52 19.40
CA SER A 330 -19.05 7.35 19.63
C SER A 330 -19.83 8.67 19.42
N LEU A 331 -19.35 9.79 19.97
CA LEU A 331 -19.97 11.11 19.79
C LEU A 331 -19.92 11.57 18.32
N ALA A 332 -18.77 11.39 17.65
CA ALA A 332 -18.62 11.72 16.23
C ALA A 332 -19.54 10.89 15.32
N ALA A 333 -19.68 9.59 15.62
CA ALA A 333 -20.62 8.71 14.93
C ALA A 333 -22.07 9.18 15.12
N ALA A 334 -22.49 9.45 16.36
CA ALA A 334 -23.85 9.93 16.65
C ALA A 334 -24.20 11.22 15.88
N ARG A 335 -23.29 12.21 15.83
CA ARG A 335 -23.48 13.40 14.99
C ARG A 335 -23.57 13.05 13.50
N THR A 336 -22.69 12.19 13.00
CA THR A 336 -22.67 11.80 11.59
C THR A 336 -23.96 11.08 11.19
N HIS A 337 -24.51 10.23 12.06
CA HIS A 337 -25.82 9.62 11.87
C HIS A 337 -26.94 10.67 11.85
N ALA A 338 -26.99 11.58 12.82
CA ALA A 338 -28.01 12.65 12.86
C ALA A 338 -27.97 13.57 11.62
N VAL A 339 -26.78 13.93 11.12
CA VAL A 339 -26.61 14.73 9.90
C VAL A 339 -27.07 13.95 8.67
N ARG A 340 -26.71 12.66 8.54
CA ARG A 340 -27.17 11.80 7.43
C ARG A 340 -28.68 11.57 7.45
N GLN A 341 -29.26 11.41 8.64
CA GLN A 341 -30.70 11.32 8.86
C GLN A 341 -31.37 12.61 8.38
N LYS A 342 -31.01 13.77 8.92
CA LYS A 342 -31.60 15.06 8.54
C LYS A 342 -31.47 15.34 7.02
N ALA A 343 -30.35 14.98 6.40
CA ALA A 343 -30.17 15.09 4.95
C ALA A 343 -31.12 14.15 4.16
N THR A 344 -31.30 12.92 4.62
CA THR A 344 -32.25 11.95 4.04
C THR A 344 -33.68 12.43 4.18
N GLU A 345 -34.07 12.91 5.36
CA GLU A 345 -35.39 13.47 5.61
C GLU A 345 -35.67 14.69 4.70
N SER A 346 -34.70 15.60 4.53
CA SER A 346 -34.84 16.74 3.62
C SER A 346 -35.04 16.31 2.16
N LYS A 347 -34.33 15.27 1.69
CA LYS A 347 -34.56 14.71 0.35
C LYS A 347 -35.98 14.16 0.20
N ILE A 348 -36.45 13.39 1.18
CA ILE A 348 -37.81 12.82 1.17
C ILE A 348 -38.87 13.93 1.22
N ARG A 349 -38.72 14.92 2.11
CA ARG A 349 -39.63 16.09 2.18
C ARG A 349 -39.67 16.89 0.87
N ASN A 350 -38.54 17.07 0.19
CA ASN A 350 -38.48 17.77 -1.10
C ASN A 350 -39.13 16.93 -2.22
N ALA A 351 -38.86 15.63 -2.28
CA ALA A 351 -39.48 14.72 -3.26
C ALA A 351 -41.01 14.63 -3.10
N CYS A 352 -41.50 14.58 -1.86
CA CYS A 352 -42.95 14.62 -1.60
C CYS A 352 -43.59 15.94 -2.06
N ARG A 353 -42.92 17.09 -1.86
CA ARG A 353 -43.41 18.39 -2.39
C ARG A 353 -43.47 18.39 -3.91
N LEU A 354 -42.40 17.97 -4.60
CA LEU A 354 -42.35 17.88 -6.07
C LEU A 354 -43.42 16.95 -6.65
N LEU A 355 -43.67 15.79 -6.02
CA LEU A 355 -44.72 14.87 -6.47
C LEU A 355 -46.12 15.43 -6.24
N HIS A 356 -46.33 16.18 -5.14
CA HIS A 356 -47.59 16.85 -4.86
C HIS A 356 -47.86 18.00 -5.84
N GLU A 357 -46.85 18.80 -6.18
CA GLU A 357 -46.91 19.85 -7.21
C GLU A 357 -47.24 19.29 -8.61
N ARG A 358 -46.84 18.04 -8.90
CA ARG A 358 -47.21 17.30 -10.13
C ARG A 358 -48.59 16.62 -10.07
N GLY A 359 -49.30 16.69 -8.94
CA GLY A 359 -50.58 16.01 -8.74
C GLY A 359 -50.48 14.48 -8.60
N GLU A 360 -49.28 13.93 -8.37
CA GLU A 360 -49.08 12.48 -8.24
C GLU A 360 -49.38 11.97 -6.82
N GLN A 361 -49.87 10.73 -6.72
CA GLN A 361 -50.05 10.07 -5.43
C GLN A 361 -48.71 9.77 -4.76
N LEU A 362 -48.57 10.14 -3.48
CA LEU A 362 -47.39 9.92 -2.63
C LEU A 362 -47.20 8.42 -2.27
N ARG A 363 -46.87 7.61 -3.27
CA ARG A 363 -46.53 6.19 -3.10
C ARG A 363 -45.05 6.04 -2.73
N LEU A 364 -44.74 5.09 -1.85
CA LEU A 364 -43.38 4.79 -1.37
C LEU A 364 -42.36 4.60 -2.50
N ILE A 365 -42.78 4.00 -3.63
CA ILE A 365 -41.92 3.74 -4.79
C ILE A 365 -41.62 5.03 -5.57
N SER A 366 -42.63 5.87 -5.80
CA SER A 366 -42.48 7.16 -6.49
C SER A 366 -41.56 8.10 -5.71
N VAL A 367 -41.79 8.24 -4.40
CA VAL A 367 -40.95 9.06 -3.52
C VAL A 367 -39.51 8.54 -3.45
N ALA A 368 -39.31 7.22 -3.39
CA ALA A 368 -37.96 6.62 -3.42
C ALA A 368 -37.21 6.96 -4.71
N LYS A 369 -37.89 6.86 -5.86
CA LYS A 369 -37.32 7.20 -7.18
C LYS A 369 -36.94 8.68 -7.27
N GLU A 370 -37.84 9.59 -6.89
CA GLU A 370 -37.61 11.04 -6.96
C GLU A 370 -36.56 11.53 -5.94
N ALA A 371 -36.52 10.97 -4.73
CA ALA A 371 -35.54 11.33 -3.69
C ALA A 371 -34.16 10.67 -3.89
N GLY A 372 -34.01 9.72 -4.82
CA GLY A 372 -32.78 8.97 -5.05
C GLY A 372 -32.34 8.11 -3.86
N VAL A 373 -33.29 7.46 -3.19
CA VAL A 373 -33.06 6.57 -2.03
C VAL A 373 -33.85 5.26 -2.18
N THR A 374 -33.53 4.21 -1.42
CA THR A 374 -34.23 2.92 -1.56
C THR A 374 -35.63 2.96 -0.93
N ARG A 375 -36.55 2.12 -1.44
CA ARG A 375 -37.90 1.94 -0.86
C ARG A 375 -37.83 1.62 0.64
N GLN A 376 -36.87 0.80 1.07
CA GLN A 376 -36.68 0.45 2.48
C GLN A 376 -36.28 1.66 3.32
N THR A 377 -35.41 2.53 2.80
CA THR A 377 -35.08 3.80 3.46
C THR A 377 -36.33 4.66 3.62
N VAL A 378 -37.13 4.86 2.56
CA VAL A 378 -38.37 5.64 2.63
C VAL A 378 -39.38 5.05 3.63
N ALA A 379 -39.48 3.71 3.72
CA ALA A 379 -40.35 3.03 4.68
C ALA A 379 -39.99 3.36 6.15
N ASN A 380 -38.70 3.56 6.46
CA ASN A 380 -38.28 3.98 7.80
C ASN A 380 -38.66 5.43 8.12
N TYR A 381 -38.99 6.24 7.11
CA TYR A 381 -39.38 7.65 7.23
C TYR A 381 -40.88 7.89 6.90
N ILE A 382 -41.74 6.87 7.07
CA ILE A 382 -43.20 6.98 6.82
C ILE A 382 -43.85 8.15 7.58
N HIS A 383 -43.36 8.50 8.78
CA HIS A 383 -43.88 9.63 9.57
C HIS A 383 -43.86 10.98 8.80
N ILE A 384 -42.94 11.17 7.85
CA ILE A 384 -42.88 12.37 6.99
C ILE A 384 -44.13 12.46 6.09
N PHE A 385 -44.69 11.33 5.67
CA PHE A 385 -45.90 11.31 4.85
C PHE A 385 -47.11 11.75 5.68
N SER A 386 -47.19 11.31 6.94
CA SER A 386 -48.20 11.74 7.90
C SER A 386 -48.09 13.23 8.24
N GLU A 387 -46.86 13.73 8.44
CA GLU A 387 -46.55 15.15 8.65
C GLU A 387 -47.07 16.00 7.47
N ILE A 388 -46.74 15.60 6.25
CA ILE A 388 -47.15 16.31 5.03
C ILE A 388 -48.67 16.25 4.82
N ALA A 389 -49.29 15.08 4.96
CA ALA A 389 -50.76 14.93 4.85
C ALA A 389 -51.51 15.81 5.86
N THR A 390 -50.99 15.93 7.09
CA THR A 390 -51.56 16.81 8.13
C THR A 390 -51.37 18.28 7.76
N SER A 391 -50.21 18.67 7.23
CA SER A 391 -49.97 20.06 6.82
C SER A 391 -50.90 20.53 5.70
N LEU A 392 -51.23 19.63 4.76
CA LEU A 392 -52.10 19.91 3.62
C LEU A 392 -53.58 20.08 4.03
N SER A 393 -54.08 19.28 4.97
CA SER A 393 -55.46 19.44 5.47
C SER A 393 -55.69 20.76 6.22
N VAL A 394 -54.64 21.30 6.86
CA VAL A 394 -54.67 22.61 7.53
C VAL A 394 -54.65 23.78 6.54
N THR A 395 -54.04 23.62 5.35
CA THR A 395 -54.06 24.65 4.30
C THR A 395 -55.41 24.69 3.56
N ASP A 396 -56.03 23.54 3.26
CA ASP A 396 -57.36 23.49 2.63
C ASP A 396 -58.44 24.14 3.52
N ALA A 397 -58.34 23.98 4.84
CA ALA A 397 -59.27 24.59 5.80
C ALA A 397 -59.26 26.13 5.79
N ARG A 398 -58.25 26.78 5.18
CA ARG A 398 -58.18 28.25 5.05
C ARG A 398 -58.76 28.79 3.74
N HIS A 399 -59.15 27.92 2.81
CA HIS A 399 -59.72 28.30 1.51
C HIS A 399 -61.17 27.79 1.32
N ARG A 400 -62.07 28.18 2.24
CA ARG A 400 -63.52 28.15 1.98
C ARG A 400 -64.03 29.58 1.73
N PRO A 401 -64.35 29.97 0.49
CA PRO A 401 -65.08 31.21 0.25
C PRO A 401 -66.53 31.08 0.74
N GLU A 402 -67.10 32.18 1.22
CA GLU A 402 -68.53 32.26 1.55
C GLU A 402 -69.37 32.04 0.29
N ILE A 403 -70.26 31.05 0.31
CA ILE A 403 -71.26 30.85 -0.74
C ILE A 403 -72.44 31.77 -0.42
N LYS A 404 -72.57 32.86 -1.19
CA LYS A 404 -73.81 33.66 -1.19
C LYS A 404 -74.96 32.83 -1.76
N ALA A 405 -76.12 32.91 -1.12
CA ALA A 405 -77.35 32.29 -1.59
C ALA A 405 -77.90 32.99 -2.85
N PRO A 406 -78.47 32.25 -3.82
CA PRO A 406 -79.38 32.78 -4.81
C PRO A 406 -80.85 32.63 -4.37
N GLU A 407 -81.72 33.47 -4.92
CA GLU A 407 -83.14 33.58 -4.57
C GLU A 407 -84.03 32.50 -5.23
N ARG A 408 -85.27 32.38 -4.72
CA ARG A 408 -86.29 31.43 -5.17
C ARG A 408 -86.78 31.67 -6.60
N SER A 409 -87.16 30.57 -7.27
CA SER A 409 -88.44 30.50 -7.97
C SER A 409 -89.11 29.14 -7.68
N GLU A 410 -90.44 29.08 -7.77
CA GLU A 410 -91.25 28.02 -7.16
C GLU A 410 -91.64 26.91 -8.14
N GLN A 411 -91.79 25.66 -7.65
CA GLN A 411 -92.98 24.81 -7.84
C GLN A 411 -92.77 23.38 -7.26
N GLY A 412 -93.80 22.82 -6.61
CA GLY A 412 -94.07 21.37 -6.68
C GLY A 412 -93.81 20.46 -5.47
N PHE A 413 -94.73 20.51 -4.48
CA PHE A 413 -95.18 19.38 -3.65
C PHE A 413 -94.27 18.70 -2.58
N THR A 414 -94.96 18.07 -1.63
CA THR A 414 -94.51 17.44 -0.36
C THR A 414 -95.11 16.02 -0.23
N PRO A 415 -94.97 15.30 0.89
CA PRO A 415 -93.77 14.89 1.64
C PRO A 415 -93.69 13.34 1.76
N GLU A 416 -92.68 12.79 2.44
CA GLU A 416 -92.83 11.84 3.56
C GLU A 416 -91.45 11.36 4.08
N ASP A 417 -91.43 10.92 5.34
CA ASP A 417 -90.21 10.79 6.17
C ASP A 417 -89.80 9.27 6.36
N PRO A 418 -89.00 8.82 7.35
CA PRO A 418 -87.59 8.46 7.11
C PRO A 418 -87.20 6.99 7.47
N LEU A 419 -85.90 6.77 7.74
CA LEU A 419 -85.33 5.86 8.76
C LEU A 419 -84.68 4.48 8.35
N VAL A 420 -83.43 4.29 8.82
CA VAL A 420 -82.68 3.05 9.19
C VAL A 420 -82.34 1.96 8.13
N LYS A 421 -81.04 1.62 8.01
CA LYS A 421 -80.47 0.40 8.62
C LYS A 421 -78.94 0.30 8.62
N THR A 422 -78.37 0.13 9.81
CA THR A 422 -77.00 -0.28 10.11
C THR A 422 -76.93 -1.79 10.44
N TRP A 423 -75.70 -2.35 10.39
CA TRP A 423 -75.32 -3.72 10.80
C TRP A 423 -75.87 -4.84 9.89
N SER A 424 -75.28 -6.04 9.80
CA SER A 424 -74.26 -6.78 10.59
C SER A 424 -73.50 -7.73 9.63
N GLY A 425 -72.40 -8.43 9.94
CA GLY A 425 -71.67 -8.64 11.19
C GLY A 425 -70.56 -9.69 11.02
N SER A 426 -69.76 -9.88 12.07
CA SER A 426 -68.59 -10.77 12.12
C SER A 426 -68.92 -12.27 12.18
N LYS A 427 -67.94 -13.14 11.83
CA LYS A 427 -67.71 -14.42 12.53
C LYS A 427 -66.27 -14.92 12.38
N CYS A 428 -65.87 -15.81 13.29
CA CYS A 428 -64.48 -16.01 13.71
C CYS A 428 -63.79 -17.30 13.19
N PHE A 429 -62.49 -17.36 13.45
CA PHE A 429 -61.60 -18.53 13.70
C PHE A 429 -62.27 -19.87 14.10
N HIS A 430 -61.69 -21.07 13.89
CA HIS A 430 -60.33 -21.50 14.25
C HIS A 430 -59.83 -22.81 13.57
N PHE A 431 -58.48 -22.94 13.52
CA PHE A 431 -57.60 -24.14 13.61
C PHE A 431 -57.74 -25.42 12.75
N GLY A 432 -56.57 -25.82 12.19
CA GLY A 432 -56.12 -27.18 11.88
C GLY A 432 -54.58 -27.20 11.83
N ASN A 433 -53.89 -28.25 12.31
CA ASN A 433 -52.43 -28.24 12.61
C ASN A 433 -51.73 -29.57 12.24
N GLN A 434 -50.37 -29.52 12.14
CA GLN A 434 -49.41 -30.64 11.96
C GLN A 434 -49.33 -31.26 10.55
N ARG A 435 -48.23 -31.87 10.04
CA ARG A 435 -46.83 -32.12 10.50
C ARG A 435 -45.98 -32.38 9.22
N GLY A 436 -44.65 -32.18 9.08
CA GLY A 436 -43.63 -31.55 9.92
C GLY A 436 -42.25 -32.28 9.86
N HIS A 437 -41.29 -31.85 9.01
CA HIS A 437 -39.95 -32.46 8.88
C HIS A 437 -38.78 -31.44 8.96
N HIS A 438 -37.87 -31.64 9.91
CA HIS A 438 -36.65 -30.84 10.10
C HIS A 438 -35.44 -31.39 9.33
N LYS A 439 -34.55 -30.49 8.89
CA LYS A 439 -33.10 -30.72 8.91
C LYS A 439 -32.42 -29.58 9.67
N ASN A 440 -31.37 -29.91 10.41
CA ASN A 440 -30.87 -29.11 11.53
C ASN A 440 -29.33 -29.06 11.43
N VAL A 441 -28.75 -27.86 11.35
CA VAL A 441 -27.29 -27.66 11.37
C VAL A 441 -26.96 -26.64 12.46
N LYS A 442 -26.31 -27.14 13.50
CA LYS A 442 -26.02 -26.40 14.74
C LYS A 442 -24.83 -25.46 14.52
N HIS A 443 -24.96 -24.21 14.94
CA HIS A 443 -23.81 -23.33 15.17
C HIS A 443 -23.27 -23.58 16.57
N ALA A 444 -22.02 -24.03 16.69
CA ALA A 444 -21.36 -24.22 17.98
C ALA A 444 -20.63 -22.95 18.40
N ILE A 445 -20.95 -22.45 19.60
CA ILE A 445 -20.26 -21.32 20.23
C ILE A 445 -19.16 -21.90 21.12
N HIS A 446 -17.89 -21.65 20.79
CA HIS A 446 -16.78 -21.96 21.69
C HIS A 446 -16.61 -20.83 22.72
N GLN A 447 -17.14 -21.06 23.92
CA GLN A 447 -16.70 -20.34 25.12
C GLN A 447 -15.45 -21.05 25.67
N ILE A 448 -14.36 -20.31 25.87
CA ILE A 448 -13.18 -20.82 26.60
C ILE A 448 -13.32 -20.38 28.05
N THR A 449 -13.61 -21.33 28.93
CA THR A 449 -13.66 -21.14 30.38
C THR A 449 -12.26 -21.27 30.95
N ALA A 450 -11.78 -20.23 31.66
CA ALA A 450 -10.53 -20.31 32.39
C ALA A 450 -10.64 -21.31 33.55
N ARG A 451 -9.68 -22.23 33.68
CA ARG A 451 -9.53 -23.10 34.85
C ARG A 451 -8.37 -22.61 35.70
N ASN A 452 -8.67 -22.26 36.95
CA ASN A 452 -7.65 -22.09 37.98
C ASN A 452 -7.06 -23.45 38.36
N ALA A 453 -5.74 -23.51 38.54
CA ALA A 453 -5.05 -24.55 39.28
C ALA A 453 -4.07 -23.87 40.26
N ALA A 454 -3.91 -24.46 41.45
CA ALA A 454 -3.34 -23.82 42.63
C ALA A 454 -1.79 -23.74 42.61
N PRO A 455 -1.17 -22.87 43.44
CA PRO A 455 0.28 -22.81 43.58
C PRO A 455 0.81 -23.96 44.46
N THR A 456 2.03 -24.42 44.16
CA THR A 456 2.81 -25.31 45.04
C THR A 456 4.15 -24.64 45.35
N ALA A 457 4.66 -24.88 46.55
CA ALA A 457 5.56 -23.98 47.25
C ALA A 457 7.06 -24.36 47.17
N LEU A 458 7.89 -23.36 47.51
CA LEU A 458 9.23 -23.45 48.12
C LEU A 458 10.35 -24.20 47.37
N LEU A 459 11.45 -23.47 47.11
CA LEU A 459 12.61 -23.55 48.00
C LEU A 459 13.40 -22.24 47.94
N LEU A 460 13.61 -21.62 49.11
CA LEU A 460 14.59 -20.57 49.36
C LEU A 460 15.80 -21.25 50.01
N GLU A 461 17.00 -21.00 49.51
CA GLU A 461 18.21 -21.11 50.31
C GLU A 461 18.70 -19.71 50.64
N GLU A 462 18.56 -19.32 51.91
CA GLU A 462 19.39 -18.29 52.52
C GLU A 462 20.65 -18.98 53.08
N SER A 463 21.82 -18.43 52.79
CA SER A 463 23.05 -18.71 53.52
C SER A 463 23.63 -17.38 54.01
N GLN A 464 23.69 -17.23 55.32
CA GLN A 464 24.04 -15.99 56.02
C GLN A 464 25.52 -15.60 55.92
N ASP A 465 25.74 -14.28 56.02
CA ASP A 465 26.76 -13.57 56.79
C ASP A 465 28.19 -14.15 56.89
N HIS A 466 29.17 -13.33 56.50
CA HIS A 466 30.23 -12.98 57.45
C HIS A 466 30.83 -11.58 57.21
N ASP A 467 31.38 -11.07 58.30
CA ASP A 467 31.68 -9.68 58.64
C ASP A 467 33.06 -9.17 58.16
N SER A 468 33.24 -7.84 58.20
CA SER A 468 34.49 -7.11 58.49
C SER A 468 35.77 -7.35 57.67
N SER A 469 36.12 -6.39 56.80
CA SER A 469 37.31 -5.49 56.93
C SER A 469 37.46 -4.52 55.76
#